data_AF-A0A0C3CM78-F1
#
_entry.id   AF-A0A0C3CM78-F1
#
_cell.length_a   1.000
_cell.length_b   1.000
_cell.length_c   1.000
_cell.angle_alpha   90.00
_cell.angle_beta   90.00
_cell.angle_gamma   90.00
#
_symmetry.space_group_name_H-M   'P 1'
#
loop_
_entity.id
_entity.type
_entity.pdbx_description
1 polymer ?
#
loop_
_entity_poly.entity_id
_entity_poly.type
_entity_poly.pdbx_seq_one_letter_code
_entity_poly.pdbx_strand_id
1 'polypeptide(L)'
;MSNPRYLEKNFPLDSNTHPQNGVNSKKHIHVRLLKDSDQAHVRELFESSMTTGDASPFESAMKAQRRSPAAFLSYFLTIFGTFMATRSRQPIATFGYSILAFTGCITFFLYRRYLKASFIGFLKQSFEGDLANIPKHYKLMRHSGESDDEKLRATDKSCFWVAELDEGGSEPTIVGCIGLGASYYDTH
;
A
#
# COMPACT_ATOMS: atom_id res chain seq x y z
N MET A 1 -23.28 3.57 11.26
CA MET A 1 -22.13 4.03 10.47
C MET A 1 -21.06 4.49 11.44
N SER A 2 -20.19 3.57 11.84
CA SER A 2 -19.11 3.76 12.81
C SER A 2 -17.98 4.54 12.18
N ASN A 3 -17.55 5.59 12.86
CA ASN A 3 -16.45 6.46 12.48
C ASN A 3 -15.14 5.81 12.94
N PRO A 4 -14.27 5.31 12.05
CA PRO A 4 -12.99 4.77 12.49
C PRO A 4 -12.08 5.95 12.81
N ARG A 5 -11.90 6.21 14.11
CA ARG A 5 -10.80 7.02 14.62
C ARG A 5 -9.50 6.26 14.33
N TYR A 6 -8.98 6.42 13.11
CA TYR A 6 -7.63 6.00 12.80
C TYR A 6 -6.69 6.94 13.55
N LEU A 7 -6.01 6.38 14.54
CA LEU A 7 -4.87 7.00 15.17
C LEU A 7 -3.85 7.28 14.06
N GLU A 8 -3.78 8.53 13.61
CA GLU A 8 -2.58 9.08 12.97
C GLU A 8 -1.44 8.91 13.97
N LYS A 9 -0.76 7.76 13.93
CA LYS A 9 0.63 7.68 14.33
C LYS A 9 1.41 8.44 13.26
N ASN A 10 1.39 9.76 13.37
CA ASN A 10 2.37 10.61 12.73
C ASN A 10 3.73 10.08 13.16
N PHE A 11 4.47 9.49 12.22
CA PHE A 11 5.90 9.30 12.35
C PHE A 11 6.53 10.64 11.94
N PRO A 12 6.86 11.56 12.87
CA PRO A 12 7.59 12.75 12.50
C PRO A 12 8.96 12.32 11.98
N LEU A 13 9.16 12.45 10.68
CA LEU A 13 10.48 12.56 10.07
C LEU A 13 11.01 13.99 10.33
N ASP A 14 11.10 14.37 11.60
CA ASP A 14 11.74 15.62 12.00
C ASP A 14 13.25 15.46 11.83
N SER A 15 13.75 15.95 10.71
CA SER A 15 15.16 15.88 10.32
C SER A 15 16.00 17.06 10.83
N ASN A 16 15.48 17.94 11.69
CA ASN A 16 16.21 19.18 12.05
C ASN A 16 15.94 19.71 13.48
N THR A 17 16.17 18.89 14.51
CA THR A 17 16.30 19.41 15.88
C THR A 17 17.35 18.61 16.64
N HIS A 18 18.56 19.18 16.72
CA HIS A 18 19.61 18.76 17.64
C HIS A 18 19.38 19.44 19.00
N PRO A 19 19.06 18.68 20.05
CA PRO A 19 19.66 18.87 21.35
C PRO A 19 20.68 17.75 21.56
N GLN A 20 21.96 18.13 21.50
CA GLN A 20 23.09 17.29 21.89
C GLN A 20 23.09 17.12 23.41
N ASN A 21 22.40 16.09 23.91
CA ASN A 21 22.67 15.43 25.20
C ASN A 21 21.66 14.30 25.40
N GLY A 22 22.02 13.08 25.00
CA GLY A 22 21.13 11.94 25.16
C GLY A 22 21.81 10.67 24.66
N VAL A 23 21.80 9.64 25.50
CA VAL A 23 22.32 8.29 25.28
C VAL A 23 22.22 7.90 23.80
N ASN A 24 23.36 7.60 23.16
CA ASN A 24 23.42 7.01 21.83
C ASN A 24 22.78 5.62 21.87
N SER A 25 21.45 5.52 21.89
CA SER A 25 20.75 4.28 21.57
C SER A 25 21.03 4.00 20.10
N LYS A 26 22.08 3.21 19.85
CA LYS A 26 22.40 2.75 18.51
C LYS A 26 21.20 1.95 18.02
N LYS A 27 20.40 2.54 17.13
CA LYS A 27 19.35 1.84 16.40
C LYS A 27 19.98 0.65 15.69
N HIS A 28 19.57 -0.56 16.07
CA HIS A 28 20.11 -1.79 15.49
C HIS A 28 19.03 -2.45 14.63
N ILE A 29 19.33 -2.69 13.36
CA ILE A 29 18.43 -3.43 12.47
C ILE A 29 18.87 -4.89 12.50
N HIS A 30 17.92 -5.77 12.81
CA HIS A 30 18.14 -7.22 12.81
C HIS A 30 17.20 -7.88 11.79
N VAL A 31 17.72 -8.80 10.99
CA VAL A 31 16.92 -9.57 10.03
C VAL A 31 16.79 -11.00 10.53
N ARG A 32 15.56 -11.49 10.64
CA ARG A 32 15.29 -12.87 11.08
C ARG A 32 14.18 -13.51 10.26
N LEU A 33 14.03 -14.83 10.41
CA LEU A 33 12.87 -15.53 9.89
C LEU A 33 11.60 -15.06 10.61
N LEU A 34 10.49 -15.09 9.89
CA LEU A 34 9.15 -14.84 10.42
C LEU A 34 8.84 -15.75 11.62
N LYS A 35 8.17 -15.20 12.63
CA LYS A 35 7.50 -15.95 13.71
C LYS A 35 5.98 -15.93 13.49
N ASP A 36 5.27 -16.88 14.08
CA ASP A 36 3.80 -16.93 13.95
C ASP A 36 3.12 -15.69 14.55
N SER A 37 3.69 -15.11 15.61
CA SER A 37 3.23 -13.87 16.22
C SER A 37 3.39 -12.63 15.32
N ASP A 38 4.29 -12.66 14.33
CA ASP A 38 4.54 -11.51 13.44
C ASP A 38 3.46 -11.34 12.37
N GLN A 39 2.64 -12.36 12.10
CA GLN A 39 1.76 -12.38 10.93
C GLN A 39 0.80 -11.18 10.88
N ALA A 40 0.25 -10.78 12.04
CA ALA A 40 -0.64 -9.63 12.12
C ALA A 40 0.10 -8.32 11.78
N HIS A 41 1.29 -8.10 12.37
CA HIS A 41 2.11 -6.92 12.11
C HIS A 41 2.58 -6.86 10.65
N VAL A 42 2.94 -8.00 10.04
CA VAL A 42 3.33 -8.05 8.62
C VAL A 42 2.15 -7.64 7.72
N ARG A 43 0.93 -8.09 8.02
CA ARG A 43 -0.27 -7.69 7.25
C ARG A 43 -0.56 -6.20 7.38
N GLU A 44 -0.48 -5.66 8.60
CA GLU A 44 -0.66 -4.23 8.85
C GLU A 44 0.41 -3.40 8.14
N LEU A 45 1.68 -3.81 8.24
CA LEU A 45 2.79 -3.15 7.56
C LEU A 45 2.62 -3.18 6.04
N PHE A 46 2.16 -4.30 5.47
CA PHE A 46 1.87 -4.40 4.05
C PHE A 46 0.75 -3.45 3.62
N GLU A 47 -0.38 -3.44 4.32
CA GLU A 47 -1.49 -2.51 4.01
C GLU A 47 -1.04 -1.05 4.13
N SER A 48 -0.36 -0.69 5.21
CA SER A 48 0.16 0.65 5.42
C SER A 48 1.14 1.05 4.32
N SER A 49 2.11 0.20 3.98
CA SER A 49 3.09 0.49 2.92
C SER A 49 2.45 0.64 1.53
N MET A 50 1.37 -0.09 1.28
CA MET A 50 0.66 -0.07 0.00
C MET A 50 -0.27 1.14 -0.14
N THR A 51 -0.86 1.62 0.97
CA THR A 51 -1.94 2.63 0.96
C THR A 51 -1.53 3.99 1.51
N THR A 52 -0.57 4.02 2.44
CA THR A 52 -0.27 5.17 3.30
C THR A 52 1.14 5.68 3.05
N GLY A 53 1.29 7.00 3.08
CA GLY A 53 2.56 7.67 2.79
C GLY A 53 2.64 8.23 1.38
N ASP A 54 3.41 9.30 1.22
CA ASP A 54 3.48 10.06 -0.02
C ASP A 54 4.05 9.28 -1.21
N ALA A 55 4.88 8.28 -0.90
CA ALA A 55 5.54 7.38 -1.84
C ALA A 55 4.85 6.00 -1.92
N SER A 56 3.69 5.83 -1.28
CA SER A 56 2.96 4.56 -1.37
C SER A 56 2.56 4.28 -2.82
N PRO A 57 2.47 3.01 -3.24
CA PRO A 57 1.98 2.64 -4.57
C PRO A 57 0.61 3.23 -4.88
N PHE A 58 -0.31 3.25 -3.91
CA PHE A 58 -1.63 3.86 -4.06
C PHE A 58 -1.55 5.36 -4.36
N GLU A 59 -0.84 6.13 -3.52
CA GLU A 59 -0.72 7.58 -3.71
C GLU A 59 0.05 7.91 -5.00
N SER A 60 1.07 7.11 -5.33
CA SER A 60 1.83 7.23 -6.58
C SER A 60 0.94 7.02 -7.80
N ALA A 61 0.09 5.99 -7.81
CA ALA A 61 -0.86 5.74 -8.88
C ALA A 61 -1.92 6.85 -9.00
N MET A 62 -2.43 7.35 -7.88
CA MET A 62 -3.40 8.45 -7.84
C MET A 62 -2.79 9.77 -8.31
N LYS A 63 -1.51 10.02 -8.00
CA LYS A 63 -0.73 11.14 -8.54
C LYS A 63 -0.51 10.98 -10.05
N ALA A 64 -0.14 9.78 -10.51
CA ALA A 64 0.10 9.46 -11.92
C ALA A 64 -1.17 9.59 -12.78
N GLN A 65 -2.35 9.24 -12.24
CA GLN A 65 -3.63 9.43 -12.92
C GLN A 65 -3.78 10.84 -13.47
N ARG A 66 -3.44 11.88 -12.68
CA ARG A 66 -3.58 13.29 -13.08
C ARG A 66 -2.74 13.68 -14.29
N ARG A 67 -1.69 12.91 -14.57
CA ARG A 67 -0.77 13.08 -15.70
C ARG A 67 -1.03 12.08 -16.82
N SER A 68 -2.06 11.24 -16.70
CA SER A 68 -2.41 10.27 -17.73
C SER A 68 -3.06 10.94 -18.95
N PRO A 69 -2.89 10.38 -20.16
CA PRO A 69 -3.62 10.83 -21.36
C PRO A 69 -5.14 10.88 -21.16
N ALA A 70 -5.69 9.91 -20.44
CA ALA A 70 -7.12 9.87 -20.13
C ALA A 70 -7.57 11.07 -19.27
N ALA A 71 -6.77 11.48 -18.28
CA ALA A 71 -7.08 12.67 -17.49
C ALA A 71 -7.01 13.94 -18.32
N PHE A 72 -6.04 14.07 -19.23
CA PHE A 72 -5.97 15.21 -20.15
C PHE A 72 -7.22 15.28 -21.05
N LEU A 73 -7.69 14.16 -21.58
CA LEU A 73 -8.93 14.10 -22.35
C LEU A 73 -10.13 14.53 -21.49
N SER A 74 -10.25 14.02 -20.27
CA SER A 74 -11.30 14.43 -19.34
C SER A 74 -11.28 15.94 -19.05
N TYR A 75 -10.10 16.50 -18.76
CA TYR A 75 -9.93 17.94 -18.53
C TYR A 75 -10.30 18.75 -19.77
N PHE A 76 -9.87 18.30 -20.96
CA PHE A 76 -10.21 18.96 -22.22
C PHE A 76 -11.72 18.98 -22.44
N LEU A 77 -12.40 17.84 -22.32
CA LEU A 77 -13.85 17.73 -22.49
C LEU A 77 -14.60 18.63 -21.49
N THR A 78 -14.17 18.64 -20.23
CA THR A 78 -14.75 19.51 -19.20
C THR A 78 -14.57 20.98 -19.53
N ILE A 79 -13.33 21.43 -19.76
CA ILE A 79 -13.03 22.85 -20.01
C ILE A 79 -13.69 23.32 -21.31
N PHE A 80 -13.56 22.55 -22.39
CA PHE A 80 -14.12 22.90 -23.69
C PHE A 80 -15.66 22.90 -23.65
N GLY A 81 -16.28 21.89 -23.05
CA GLY A 81 -17.72 21.81 -22.89
C GLY A 81 -18.27 22.99 -22.08
N THR A 82 -17.65 23.32 -20.94
CA THR A 82 -18.05 24.48 -20.14
C THR A 82 -17.86 25.79 -20.91
N PHE A 83 -16.73 25.97 -21.59
CA PHE A 83 -16.48 27.17 -22.39
C PHE A 83 -17.54 27.36 -23.49
N MET A 84 -17.84 26.31 -24.26
CA MET A 84 -18.82 26.38 -25.33
C MET A 84 -20.25 26.57 -24.80
N ALA A 85 -20.61 25.93 -23.68
CA ALA A 85 -21.91 26.12 -23.04
C ALA A 85 -22.14 27.58 -22.64
N THR A 86 -21.12 28.28 -22.12
CA THR A 86 -21.23 29.70 -21.72
C THR A 86 -21.28 30.67 -22.91
N ARG A 87 -20.78 30.27 -24.09
CA ARG A 87 -20.79 31.09 -25.31
C ARG A 87 -22.02 30.88 -26.18
N SER A 88 -22.66 29.72 -26.08
CA SER A 88 -23.84 29.38 -26.87
C SER A 88 -25.05 30.21 -26.46
N ARG A 89 -25.73 30.79 -27.45
CA ARG A 89 -27.03 31.46 -27.29
C ARG A 89 -28.22 30.53 -27.52
N GLN A 90 -27.99 29.36 -28.14
CA GLN A 90 -29.05 28.40 -28.42
C GLN A 90 -29.17 27.41 -27.26
N PRO A 91 -30.36 27.24 -26.67
CA PRO A 91 -30.54 26.41 -25.49
C PRO A 91 -30.17 24.94 -25.75
N ILE A 92 -30.48 24.43 -26.96
CA ILE A 92 -30.17 23.05 -27.32
C ILE A 92 -28.67 22.78 -27.44
N ALA A 93 -27.91 23.75 -27.99
CA ALA A 93 -26.46 23.65 -28.08
C ALA A 93 -25.82 23.78 -26.69
N THR A 94 -26.31 24.69 -25.85
CA THR A 94 -25.88 24.84 -24.45
C THR A 94 -26.07 23.54 -23.66
N PHE A 95 -27.21 22.87 -23.85
CA PHE A 95 -27.46 21.57 -23.23
C PHE A 95 -26.46 20.51 -23.69
N GLY A 96 -26.22 20.40 -25.00
CA GLY A 96 -25.24 19.45 -25.56
C GLY A 96 -23.82 19.66 -25.02
N TYR A 97 -23.35 20.91 -24.96
CA TYR A 97 -22.04 21.23 -24.39
C TYR A 97 -21.96 20.99 -22.88
N SER A 98 -23.08 21.15 -22.16
CA SER A 98 -23.15 20.83 -20.73
C SER A 98 -22.99 19.33 -20.48
N ILE A 99 -23.62 18.49 -21.31
CA ILE A 99 -23.42 17.03 -21.26
C ILE A 99 -21.96 16.70 -21.51
N LEU A 100 -21.34 17.29 -22.54
CA LEU A 100 -19.92 17.05 -22.85
C LEU A 100 -19.02 17.36 -21.65
N ALA A 101 -19.25 18.49 -21.00
CA ALA A 101 -18.50 18.89 -19.81
C ALA A 101 -18.69 17.91 -18.66
N PHE A 102 -19.93 17.50 -18.44
CA PHE A 102 -20.31 16.52 -17.43
C PHE A 102 -19.67 15.14 -17.70
N THR A 103 -19.63 14.71 -18.96
CA THR A 103 -18.95 13.47 -19.38
C THR A 103 -17.46 13.51 -19.04
N GLY A 104 -16.78 14.63 -19.29
CA GLY A 104 -15.38 14.80 -18.88
C GLY A 104 -15.19 14.62 -17.36
N CYS A 105 -16.05 15.26 -16.57
CA CYS A 105 -16.02 15.17 -15.11
C CYS A 105 -16.29 13.74 -14.63
N ILE A 106 -17.38 13.11 -15.06
CA ILE A 106 -17.78 11.79 -14.57
C ILE A 106 -16.73 10.73 -14.94
N THR A 107 -16.17 10.77 -16.16
CA THR A 107 -15.12 9.83 -16.56
C THR A 107 -13.88 9.95 -15.68
N PHE A 108 -13.47 11.16 -15.31
CA PHE A 108 -12.34 11.37 -14.39
C PHE A 108 -12.61 10.76 -13.01
N PHE A 109 -13.80 10.98 -12.45
CA PHE A 109 -14.20 10.42 -11.15
C PHE A 109 -14.36 8.90 -11.18
N LEU A 110 -14.96 8.34 -12.24
CA LEU A 110 -15.10 6.90 -12.43
C LEU A 110 -13.74 6.22 -12.51
N TYR A 111 -12.78 6.80 -13.23
CA TYR A 111 -11.43 6.24 -13.31
C TYR A 111 -10.72 6.28 -11.95
N ARG A 112 -10.89 7.36 -11.18
CA ARG A 112 -10.37 7.46 -9.80
C ARG A 112 -10.98 6.39 -8.88
N ARG A 113 -12.29 6.14 -8.99
CA ARG A 113 -12.97 5.09 -8.23
C ARG A 113 -12.50 3.70 -8.65
N TYR A 114 -12.31 3.47 -9.94
CA TYR A 114 -11.79 2.22 -10.47
C TYR A 114 -10.40 1.92 -9.90
N LEU A 115 -9.45 2.88 -9.96
CA LEU A 115 -8.12 2.71 -9.36
C LEU A 115 -8.20 2.35 -7.88
N LYS A 116 -9.01 3.07 -7.10
CA LYS A 116 -9.21 2.75 -5.68
C LYS A 116 -9.74 1.33 -5.48
N ALA A 117 -10.75 0.93 -6.26
CA ALA A 117 -11.31 -0.41 -6.19
C ALA A 117 -10.28 -1.49 -6.57
N SER A 118 -9.45 -1.25 -7.59
CA SER A 118 -8.37 -2.17 -7.98
C SER A 118 -7.34 -2.34 -6.88
N PHE A 119 -6.93 -1.26 -6.19
CA PHE A 119 -6.00 -1.36 -5.06
C PHE A 119 -6.60 -2.11 -3.86
N ILE A 120 -7.85 -1.83 -3.50
CA ILE A 120 -8.55 -2.59 -2.44
C ILE A 120 -8.67 -4.06 -2.83
N GLY A 121 -9.01 -4.34 -4.10
CA GLY A 121 -9.07 -5.70 -4.62
C GLY A 121 -7.73 -6.43 -4.54
N PHE A 122 -6.64 -5.75 -4.91
CA PHE A 122 -5.28 -6.29 -4.78
C PHE A 122 -4.93 -6.59 -3.32
N LEU A 123 -5.16 -5.66 -2.40
CA LEU A 123 -4.91 -5.89 -0.96
C LEU A 123 -5.70 -7.09 -0.43
N LYS A 124 -6.99 -7.14 -0.76
CA LYS A 124 -7.85 -8.27 -0.37
C LYS A 124 -7.30 -9.59 -0.93
N GLN A 125 -6.93 -9.62 -2.20
CA GLN A 125 -6.33 -10.79 -2.83
C GLN A 125 -5.02 -11.20 -2.15
N SER A 126 -4.15 -10.25 -1.79
CA SER A 126 -2.92 -10.54 -1.06
C SER A 126 -3.20 -11.09 0.34
N PHE A 127 -4.21 -10.56 1.04
CA PHE A 127 -4.62 -11.03 2.36
C PHE A 127 -5.31 -12.39 2.37
N GLU A 128 -6.04 -12.73 1.32
CA GLU A 128 -6.68 -14.04 1.14
C GLU A 128 -5.74 -15.07 0.50
N GLY A 129 -4.68 -14.62 -0.19
CA GLY A 129 -3.65 -15.44 -0.81
C GLY A 129 -2.40 -15.57 0.06
N ASP A 130 -1.30 -14.99 -0.40
CA ASP A 130 0.05 -15.22 0.14
C ASP A 130 0.20 -14.81 1.61
N LEU A 131 -0.52 -13.77 2.04
CA LEU A 131 -0.49 -13.28 3.42
C LEU A 131 -1.50 -13.98 4.34
N ALA A 132 -2.43 -14.78 3.81
CA ALA A 132 -3.43 -15.51 4.60
C ALA A 132 -2.78 -16.56 5.51
N ASN A 133 -1.72 -17.20 5.03
CA ASN A 133 -0.93 -18.16 5.79
C ASN A 133 0.50 -18.16 5.25
N ILE A 134 1.28 -17.15 5.67
CA ILE A 134 2.66 -16.93 5.22
C ILE A 134 3.52 -18.19 5.48
N PRO A 135 3.47 -18.85 6.66
CA PRO A 135 4.28 -20.05 6.88
C PRO A 135 3.98 -21.16 5.87
N LYS A 136 2.70 -21.40 5.57
CA LYS A 136 2.30 -22.41 4.59
C LYS A 136 2.74 -22.02 3.17
N HIS A 137 2.54 -20.77 2.77
CA HIS A 137 2.87 -20.31 1.43
C HIS A 137 4.38 -20.37 1.15
N TYR A 138 5.21 -20.00 2.13
CA TYR A 138 6.66 -19.99 2.01
C TYR A 138 7.34 -21.26 2.56
N LYS A 139 6.58 -22.36 2.73
CA LYS A 139 7.10 -23.67 3.19
C LYS A 139 7.93 -23.59 4.49
N LEU A 140 7.52 -22.73 5.41
CA LEU A 140 8.11 -22.67 6.75
C LEU A 140 7.47 -23.77 7.60
N MET A 141 8.28 -24.65 8.18
CA MET A 141 7.79 -25.69 9.08
C MET A 141 8.19 -25.38 10.52
N ARG A 142 7.29 -25.75 11.45
CA ARG A 142 7.60 -25.77 12.87
C ARG A 142 8.56 -26.92 13.16
N HIS A 143 9.63 -26.63 13.88
CA HIS A 143 10.56 -27.68 14.30
C HIS A 143 9.91 -28.51 15.41
N SER A 144 9.65 -29.79 15.15
CA SER A 144 8.99 -30.70 16.09
C SER A 144 9.90 -30.95 17.29
N GLY A 145 9.69 -30.24 18.41
CA GLY A 145 10.46 -30.43 19.65
C GLY A 145 10.83 -29.16 20.43
N GLU A 146 10.64 -27.96 19.87
CA GLU A 146 10.76 -26.69 20.61
C GLU A 146 9.36 -26.18 21.01
N SER A 147 9.21 -25.63 22.22
CA SER A 147 7.96 -25.11 22.76
C SER A 147 7.29 -24.09 21.83
N ASP A 148 5.96 -24.03 21.91
CA ASP A 148 4.97 -23.49 20.96
C ASP A 148 5.20 -22.12 20.31
N ASP A 149 6.21 -21.33 20.69
CA ASP A 149 6.31 -19.92 20.28
C ASP A 149 7.36 -19.56 19.22
N GLU A 150 8.50 -20.24 19.02
CA GLU A 150 9.65 -19.41 18.59
C GLU A 150 10.46 -19.70 17.32
N LYS A 151 10.41 -20.86 16.67
CA LYS A 151 11.32 -21.07 15.52
C LYS A 151 10.69 -21.82 14.35
N LEU A 152 10.13 -21.03 13.43
CA LEU A 152 9.92 -21.49 12.06
C LEU A 152 11.28 -21.68 11.39
N ARG A 153 11.47 -22.80 10.71
CA ARG A 153 12.65 -23.06 9.86
C ARG A 153 12.23 -23.14 8.40
N ALA A 154 13.05 -22.59 7.53
CA ALA A 154 12.90 -22.78 6.09
C ALA A 154 13.19 -24.26 5.76
N THR A 155 12.24 -24.93 5.11
CA THR A 155 12.43 -26.33 4.67
C THR A 155 12.87 -26.44 3.22
N ASP A 156 12.74 -25.36 2.48
CA ASP A 156 13.07 -25.26 1.07
C ASP A 156 13.85 -23.96 0.82
N LYS A 157 14.22 -23.70 -0.44
CA LYS A 157 14.83 -22.45 -0.89
C LYS A 157 13.89 -21.24 -0.75
N SER A 158 12.59 -21.48 -0.56
CA SER A 158 11.61 -20.45 -0.24
C SER A 158 11.66 -20.09 1.25
N CYS A 159 11.64 -18.79 1.57
CA CYS A 159 11.62 -18.32 2.96
C CYS A 159 10.95 -16.95 3.05
N PHE A 160 10.61 -16.56 4.29
CA PHE A 160 10.08 -15.24 4.60
C PHE A 160 10.87 -14.65 5.78
N TRP A 161 11.44 -13.46 5.55
CA TRP A 161 12.21 -12.74 6.55
C TRP A 161 11.52 -11.43 6.92
N VAL A 162 11.74 -11.03 8.16
CA VAL A 162 11.33 -9.74 8.71
C VAL A 162 12.57 -8.98 9.15
N ALA A 163 12.56 -7.67 8.89
CA ALA A 163 13.54 -6.72 9.40
C ALA A 163 12.92 -6.02 10.61
N GLU A 164 13.61 -6.11 11.74
CA GLU A 164 13.22 -5.52 13.01
C GLU A 164 14.14 -4.37 13.35
N LEU A 165 13.58 -3.32 13.93
CA LEU A 165 14.30 -2.21 14.51
C LEU A 165 14.27 -2.34 16.04
N ASP A 166 15.44 -2.48 16.63
CA ASP A 166 15.65 -2.42 18.08
C ASP A 166 16.12 -1.00 18.46
N GLU A 167 15.31 -0.30 19.26
CA GLU A 167 15.59 1.04 19.76
C GLU A 167 16.12 1.05 21.20
N GLY A 168 16.43 -0.12 21.78
CA GLY A 168 17.08 -0.25 23.09
C GLY A 168 16.14 0.08 24.24
N GLY A 169 15.23 -0.86 24.56
CA GLY A 169 14.33 -0.78 25.73
C GLY A 169 12.85 -0.96 25.42
N SER A 170 12.48 -1.04 24.15
CA SER A 170 11.13 -1.38 23.68
C SER A 170 11.12 -2.73 22.96
N GLU A 171 9.93 -3.32 22.77
CA GLU A 171 9.80 -4.47 21.88
C GLU A 171 10.26 -4.10 20.47
N PRO A 172 11.01 -4.98 19.79
CA PRO A 172 11.48 -4.74 18.44
C PRO A 172 10.29 -4.54 17.50
N THR A 173 10.33 -3.48 16.70
CA THR A 173 9.25 -3.16 15.75
C THR A 173 9.63 -3.69 14.37
N ILE A 174 8.73 -4.41 13.72
CA ILE A 174 8.94 -4.86 12.33
C ILE A 174 8.83 -3.65 11.41
N VAL A 175 9.91 -3.34 10.71
CA VAL A 175 10.01 -2.19 9.79
C VAL A 175 10.04 -2.60 8.31
N GLY A 176 10.18 -3.90 8.04
CA GLY A 176 10.19 -4.43 6.69
C GLY A 176 10.02 -5.94 6.67
N CYS A 177 9.67 -6.47 5.51
CA CYS A 177 9.62 -7.91 5.28
C CYS A 177 9.94 -8.24 3.83
N ILE A 178 10.45 -9.44 3.60
CA ILE A 178 10.72 -9.96 2.27
C ILE A 178 10.37 -11.45 2.21
N GLY A 179 9.56 -11.83 1.23
CA GLY A 179 9.32 -13.21 0.87
C GLY A 179 10.14 -13.57 -0.36
N LEU A 180 10.94 -14.64 -0.31
CA LEU A 180 11.57 -15.23 -1.48
C LEU A 180 10.84 -16.53 -1.82
N GLY A 181 10.19 -16.54 -2.98
CA GLY A 181 9.62 -17.75 -3.56
C GLY A 181 10.59 -18.34 -4.58
N ALA A 182 11.20 -19.48 -4.27
CA ALA A 182 11.90 -20.26 -5.27
C ALA A 182 10.87 -21.03 -6.11
N SER A 183 10.39 -20.40 -7.19
CA SER A 183 9.62 -21.09 -8.21
C SER A 183 10.56 -22.04 -8.95
N TYR A 184 10.52 -23.33 -8.62
CA TYR A 184 11.01 -24.35 -9.54
C TYR A 184 10.10 -24.31 -10.76
N TYR A 185 10.57 -23.69 -11.85
CA TYR A 185 10.11 -24.12 -13.16
C TYR A 185 10.63 -25.55 -13.30
N ASP A 186 9.80 -26.53 -12.93
CA ASP A 186 9.99 -27.90 -13.37
C ASP A 186 9.84 -27.88 -14.90
N THR A 187 10.96 -27.64 -15.58
CA THR A 187 11.12 -27.91 -17.00
C THR A 187 11.06 -29.43 -17.15
N HIS A 188 9.84 -29.96 -17.24
CA HIS A 188 9.56 -31.29 -17.76
C HIS A 188 9.67 -31.29 -19.28
#